data_AF-A0A1T4ZCS1-F1
#
_entry.id   AF-A0A1T4ZCS1-F1
#
_cell.length_a   1.000
_cell.length_b   1.000
_cell.length_c   1.000
_cell.angle_alpha   90.00
_cell.angle_beta   90.00
_cell.angle_gamma   90.00
#
_symmetry.space_group_name_H-M   'P 1'
#
loop_
_entity.id
_entity.type
_entity.pdbx_description
1 polymer ?
#
loop_
_entity_poly.entity_id
_entity_poly.type
_entity_poly.pdbx_seq_one_letter_code
_entity_poly.pdbx_strand_id
1 'polypeptide(L)'
;MGTRIKNLQVTRVVDGDTIKVLLNDKREFLRLDCVDTEEILNHDSKPRTNAGIAASEMARQYFMNEHGFLTKVDIEFDSNEPVEVCLEKYRDHHGRLICCVHKQGENYNLKLIKEGWSPYFIKYGSSRLYHQEMMLAEAEAQAHNRMIWNRQTNESSAFRNYTILMPWWSLRASIVDDFRRYGQPNGVLSVRLDYPKILLAAMKQQSITIFCDLQEGITKWIGNSGIIHTGTKDRSLKLWIPEASDNKYAPIVHLINKRYTGLGRGYVYISGQVTMYRDKPEITLTHLQQLSDFCPVFPGASSTNSPALTYNNTQK
;
A
#
# COMPACT_ATOMS: atom_id res chain seq x y z
N MET A 1 -17.08 10.16 6.77
CA MET A 1 -16.14 11.06 7.49
C MET A 1 -15.09 10.17 8.15
N GLY A 2 -13.82 10.57 8.10
CA GLY A 2 -12.75 9.81 8.73
C GLY A 2 -12.64 10.06 10.22
N THR A 3 -11.90 9.18 10.91
CA THR A 3 -11.52 9.34 12.31
C THR A 3 -10.42 10.38 12.41
N ARG A 4 -10.63 11.41 13.23
CA ARG A 4 -9.74 12.56 13.34
C ARG A 4 -9.10 12.71 14.71
N ILE A 5 -7.85 13.16 14.72
CA ILE A 5 -7.17 13.68 15.92
C ILE A 5 -6.79 15.13 15.63
N LYS A 6 -7.16 16.04 16.52
CA LYS A 6 -7.06 17.49 16.29
C LYS A 6 -5.88 18.13 17.01
N ASN A 7 -5.46 19.29 16.51
CA ASN A 7 -4.54 20.21 17.19
C ASN A 7 -3.15 19.62 17.53
N LEU A 8 -2.61 18.76 16.67
CA LEU A 8 -1.28 18.17 16.85
C LEU A 8 -0.20 19.16 16.43
N GLN A 9 0.80 19.37 17.29
CA GLN A 9 1.92 20.26 17.00
C GLN A 9 2.88 19.60 15.99
N VAL A 10 3.11 20.25 14.85
CA VAL A 10 4.19 19.84 13.93
C VAL A 10 5.52 20.13 14.59
N THR A 11 6.39 19.12 14.65
CA THR A 11 7.72 19.21 15.28
C THR A 11 8.86 19.20 14.26
N ARG A 12 8.60 18.71 13.04
CA ARG A 12 9.55 18.72 11.93
C ARG A 12 8.83 18.44 10.60
N VAL A 13 9.20 19.16 9.56
CA VAL A 13 8.92 18.76 8.16
C VAL A 13 10.11 17.93 7.67
N VAL A 14 9.88 16.70 7.24
CA VAL A 14 10.95 15.80 6.77
C VAL A 14 11.17 16.00 5.27
N ASP A 15 10.10 15.87 4.50
CA ASP A 15 10.04 16.09 3.06
C ASP A 15 8.61 16.50 2.63
N GLY A 16 8.28 16.39 1.35
CA GLY A 16 6.98 16.81 0.79
C GLY A 16 5.78 16.02 1.32
N ASP A 17 5.96 14.75 1.66
CA ASP A 17 4.90 13.81 2.04
C ASP A 17 5.09 13.14 3.41
N THR A 18 6.09 13.60 4.17
CA THR A 18 6.41 13.11 5.51
C THR A 18 6.67 14.26 6.48
N ILE A 19 5.96 14.25 7.61
CA ILE A 19 6.15 15.18 8.73
C ILE A 19 6.25 14.44 10.06
N LYS A 20 6.69 15.13 11.11
CA LYS A 20 6.59 14.67 12.49
C LYS A 20 5.66 15.54 13.30
N VAL A 21 4.85 14.92 14.15
CA VAL A 21 3.97 15.61 15.08
C VAL A 21 4.21 15.16 16.52
N LEU A 22 3.81 15.99 17.48
CA LEU A 22 3.71 15.60 18.88
C LEU A 22 2.32 14.97 19.11
N LEU A 23 2.30 13.67 19.42
CA LEU A 23 1.10 12.90 19.71
C LEU A 23 1.34 12.06 20.96
N ASN A 24 0.51 12.21 21.99
CA ASN A 24 0.64 11.52 23.28
C ASN A 24 2.06 11.65 23.86
N ASP A 25 2.59 12.89 23.89
CA ASP A 25 3.94 13.25 24.34
C ASP A 25 5.10 12.56 23.60
N LYS A 26 4.83 11.91 22.47
CA LYS A 26 5.81 11.26 21.60
C LYS A 26 5.87 11.95 20.25
N ARG A 27 7.07 11.97 19.66
CA ARG A 27 7.25 12.40 18.28
C ARG A 27 6.90 11.25 17.35
N GLU A 28 5.77 11.36 16.67
CA GLU A 28 5.28 10.37 15.71
C GLU A 28 5.58 10.84 14.28
N PHE A 29 5.98 9.90 13.42
CA PHE A 29 6.12 10.15 12.00
C PHE A 29 4.76 9.95 11.32
N LEU A 30 4.40 10.87 10.44
CA LEU A 30 3.25 10.78 9.56
C LEU A 30 3.74 10.58 8.12
N ARG A 31 3.28 9.52 7.46
CA ARG A 31 3.36 9.35 6.01
C ARG A 31 2.01 9.74 5.44
N LEU A 32 2.00 10.78 4.62
CA LEU A 32 0.75 11.34 4.10
C LEU A 32 0.11 10.34 3.13
N ASP A 33 -1.16 10.01 3.38
CA ASP A 33 -1.89 9.03 2.59
C ASP A 33 -2.14 9.50 1.15
N CYS A 34 -2.17 8.57 0.20
CA CYS A 34 -2.51 8.82 -1.21
C CYS A 34 -1.64 9.85 -1.97
N VAL A 35 -0.47 10.23 -1.43
CA VAL A 35 0.52 11.09 -2.10
C VAL A 35 1.91 10.46 -2.10
N ASP A 36 2.73 10.75 -3.10
CA ASP A 36 4.10 10.28 -3.27
C ASP A 36 4.91 11.36 -4.00
N THR A 37 5.29 12.40 -3.24
CA THR A 37 6.14 13.49 -3.76
C THR A 37 7.49 12.91 -4.19
N GLU A 38 8.09 13.46 -5.23
CA GLU A 38 9.41 12.98 -5.67
C GLU A 38 10.48 13.22 -4.59
N GLU A 39 11.54 12.41 -4.58
CA GLU A 39 12.48 12.34 -3.46
C GLU A 39 13.57 13.43 -3.54
N ILE A 40 14.05 13.86 -2.37
CA ILE A 40 15.18 14.80 -2.24
C ILE A 40 16.56 14.11 -2.24
N LEU A 41 16.59 12.79 -2.05
CA LEU A 41 17.78 11.96 -2.00
C LEU A 41 17.58 10.74 -2.91
N ASN A 42 18.67 10.19 -3.44
CA ASN A 42 18.59 8.92 -4.14
C ASN A 42 18.28 7.81 -3.13
N HIS A 43 17.14 7.14 -3.30
CA HIS A 43 16.71 6.03 -2.45
C HIS A 43 16.24 4.88 -3.32
N ASP A 44 16.97 3.76 -3.31
CA ASP A 44 16.63 2.53 -4.04
C ASP A 44 16.17 2.79 -5.48
N SER A 45 14.86 2.65 -5.73
CA SER A 45 14.19 2.81 -7.04
C SER A 45 13.70 4.24 -7.33
N LYS A 46 13.87 5.18 -6.40
CA LYS A 46 13.44 6.57 -6.52
C LYS A 46 14.65 7.50 -6.62
N PRO A 47 14.80 8.21 -7.74
CA PRO A 47 15.90 9.15 -7.89
C PRO A 47 15.59 10.48 -7.19
N ARG A 48 16.64 11.22 -6.86
CA ARG A 48 16.54 12.64 -6.49
C ARG A 48 16.10 13.46 -7.70
N THR A 49 15.13 14.35 -7.52
CA THR A 49 14.61 15.21 -8.60
C THR A 49 14.49 16.68 -8.20
N ASN A 50 14.38 17.57 -9.19
CA ASN A 50 14.13 18.99 -8.94
C ASN A 50 12.74 19.22 -8.35
N ALA A 51 11.73 18.49 -8.84
CA ALA A 51 10.38 18.53 -8.28
C ALA A 51 10.37 18.12 -6.80
N GLY A 52 11.17 17.13 -6.40
CA GLY A 52 11.26 16.68 -5.01
C GLY A 52 11.84 17.74 -4.08
N ILE A 53 12.89 18.46 -4.52
CA ILE A 53 13.46 19.59 -3.78
C ILE A 53 12.41 20.70 -3.61
N ALA A 54 11.73 21.07 -4.71
CA ALA A 54 10.72 22.11 -4.69
C ALA A 54 9.51 21.73 -3.80
N ALA A 55 9.06 20.48 -3.83
CA ALA A 55 7.99 19.97 -2.97
C ALA A 55 8.39 20.00 -1.48
N SER A 56 9.63 19.63 -1.16
CA SER A 56 10.15 19.70 0.21
C SER A 56 10.18 21.14 0.74
N GLU A 57 10.55 22.11 -0.11
CA GLU A 57 10.55 23.52 0.26
C GLU A 57 9.13 24.09 0.41
N MET A 58 8.23 23.76 -0.51
CA MET A 58 6.80 24.10 -0.41
C MET A 58 6.21 23.56 0.90
N ALA A 59 6.51 22.31 1.27
CA ALA A 59 6.05 21.73 2.53
C ALA A 59 6.55 22.49 3.76
N ARG A 60 7.84 22.89 3.78
CA ARG A 60 8.40 23.69 4.88
C ARG A 60 7.66 25.01 5.04
N GLN A 61 7.40 25.71 3.94
CA GLN A 61 6.66 26.97 3.94
C GLN A 61 5.20 26.75 4.36
N TYR A 62 4.56 25.70 3.86
CA TYR A 62 3.17 25.36 4.17
C TYR A 62 2.93 25.15 5.67
N PHE A 63 3.82 24.41 6.34
CA PHE A 63 3.67 24.09 7.76
C PHE A 63 4.22 25.16 8.71
N MET A 64 4.67 26.31 8.20
CA MET A 64 4.95 27.49 9.03
C MET A 64 3.66 28.31 9.23
N ASN A 65 3.57 28.96 10.40
CA ASN A 65 2.60 30.02 10.66
C ASN A 65 3.16 31.38 10.25
N GLU A 66 2.35 32.42 10.37
CA GLU A 66 2.71 33.81 10.03
C GLU A 66 3.90 34.38 10.84
N HIS A 67 4.25 33.74 11.95
CA HIS A 67 5.37 34.11 12.80
C HIS A 67 6.63 33.26 12.54
N GLY A 68 6.62 32.40 11.52
CA GLY A 68 7.76 31.54 11.15
C GLY A 68 7.94 30.30 12.02
N PHE A 69 6.99 29.97 12.90
CA PHE A 69 7.01 28.76 13.71
C PHE A 69 6.22 27.63 13.06
N LEU A 70 6.59 26.38 13.35
CA LEU A 70 5.83 25.22 12.93
C LEU A 70 4.41 25.26 13.53
N THR A 71 3.42 24.97 12.69
CA THR A 71 2.00 25.11 13.03
C THR A 71 1.42 23.86 13.70
N LYS A 72 0.14 23.95 14.08
CA LYS A 72 -0.69 22.80 14.46
C LYS A 72 -1.50 22.30 13.28
N VAL A 73 -1.74 21.00 13.25
CA VAL A 73 -2.53 20.31 12.22
C VAL A 73 -3.51 19.33 12.84
N ASP A 74 -4.57 19.04 12.11
CA ASP A 74 -5.42 17.88 12.36
C ASP A 74 -4.96 16.73 11.46
N ILE A 75 -5.11 15.50 11.92
CA ILE A 75 -4.92 14.31 11.10
C ILE A 75 -6.21 13.54 10.96
N GLU A 76 -6.40 12.90 9.82
CA GLU A 76 -7.58 12.10 9.49
C GLU A 76 -7.16 10.75 8.91
N PHE A 77 -7.59 9.67 9.54
CA PHE A 77 -7.42 8.34 9.00
C PHE A 77 -8.47 8.08 7.91
N ASP A 78 -8.07 7.35 6.87
CA ASP A 78 -8.97 6.86 5.82
C ASP A 78 -9.80 5.66 6.33
N SER A 79 -10.53 5.90 7.42
CA SER A 79 -11.30 4.95 8.22
C SER A 79 -12.26 5.67 9.13
N ASN A 80 -13.33 4.99 9.54
CA ASN A 80 -14.19 5.42 10.65
C ASN A 80 -14.02 4.55 11.92
N GLU A 81 -12.96 3.74 11.98
CA GLU A 81 -12.63 2.96 13.18
C GLU A 81 -12.22 3.87 14.35
N PRO A 82 -12.38 3.44 15.62
CA PRO A 82 -11.94 4.21 16.78
C PRO A 82 -10.47 4.62 16.72
N VAL A 83 -10.11 5.73 17.36
CA VAL A 83 -8.75 6.31 17.32
C VAL A 83 -7.69 5.28 17.71
N GLU A 84 -7.92 4.52 18.76
CA GLU A 84 -6.99 3.53 19.30
C GLU A 84 -6.71 2.42 18.27
N VAL A 85 -7.76 2.01 17.54
CA VAL A 85 -7.66 1.03 16.47
C VAL A 85 -6.90 1.61 15.28
N CYS A 86 -7.15 2.87 14.92
CA CYS A 86 -6.43 3.53 13.85
C CYS A 86 -4.94 3.67 14.15
N LEU A 87 -4.58 4.09 15.37
CA LEU A 87 -3.19 4.25 15.82
C LEU A 87 -2.39 2.94 15.79
N GLU A 88 -3.07 1.81 15.94
CA GLU A 88 -2.45 0.49 15.80
C GLU A 88 -2.36 0.04 14.33
N LYS A 89 -3.46 0.12 13.58
CA LYS A 89 -3.58 -0.51 12.25
C LYS A 89 -3.01 0.33 11.10
N TYR A 90 -3.11 1.65 11.17
CA TYR A 90 -2.80 2.54 10.06
C TYR A 90 -1.33 2.96 10.09
N ARG A 91 -0.45 1.98 9.96
CA ARG A 91 1.01 2.18 9.92
C ARG A 91 1.67 1.50 8.73
N ASP A 92 2.60 2.17 8.08
CA ASP A 92 3.38 1.58 7.00
C ASP A 92 4.41 0.55 7.50
N HIS A 93 5.18 -0.06 6.59
CA HIS A 93 6.22 -1.05 6.95
C HIS A 93 7.34 -0.49 7.84
N HIS A 94 7.51 0.83 7.90
CA HIS A 94 8.48 1.52 8.76
C HIS A 94 7.86 1.96 10.10
N GLY A 95 6.57 1.68 10.32
CA GLY A 95 5.84 2.06 11.53
C GLY A 95 5.34 3.51 11.53
N ARG A 96 5.41 4.24 10.41
CA ARG A 96 4.89 5.62 10.31
C ARG A 96 3.36 5.58 10.22
N LEU A 97 2.67 6.50 10.90
CA LEU A 97 1.22 6.63 10.80
C LEU A 97 0.82 7.08 9.40
N ILE A 98 -0.17 6.43 8.81
CA ILE A 98 -0.72 6.77 7.49
C ILE A 98 -2.01 7.56 7.69
N CYS A 99 -2.04 8.82 7.24
CA CYS A 99 -3.20 9.69 7.39
C CYS A 99 -3.20 10.86 6.41
N CYS A 100 -4.35 11.49 6.21
CA CYS A 100 -4.47 12.83 5.64
C CYS A 100 -4.13 13.88 6.70
N VAL A 101 -3.53 15.00 6.27
CA VAL A 101 -3.20 16.13 7.13
C VAL A 101 -4.04 17.34 6.73
N HIS A 102 -4.62 18.01 7.73
CA HIS A 102 -5.42 19.21 7.54
C HIS A 102 -4.81 20.38 8.32
N LYS A 103 -4.53 21.49 7.63
CA LYS A 103 -4.11 22.76 8.26
C LYS A 103 -5.23 23.77 8.10
N GLN A 104 -5.79 24.25 9.22
CA GLN A 104 -6.88 25.24 9.22
C GLN A 104 -8.08 24.83 8.32
N GLY A 105 -8.37 23.52 8.26
CA GLY A 105 -9.46 22.96 7.45
C GLY A 105 -9.10 22.63 6.00
N GLU A 106 -7.93 23.05 5.49
CA GLU A 106 -7.46 22.66 4.16
C GLU A 106 -6.81 21.27 4.19
N ASN A 107 -7.25 20.37 3.31
CA ASN A 107 -6.63 19.06 3.12
C ASN A 107 -5.33 19.21 2.31
N TYR A 108 -4.19 19.09 3.00
CA TYR A 108 -2.88 19.24 2.38
C TYR A 108 -2.57 18.13 1.35
N ASN A 109 -3.06 16.91 1.58
CA ASN A 109 -2.89 15.80 0.63
C ASN A 109 -3.59 16.10 -0.71
N LEU A 110 -4.82 16.63 -0.65
CA LEU A 110 -5.55 17.05 -1.85
C LEU A 110 -4.86 18.24 -2.54
N LYS A 111 -4.34 19.20 -1.76
CA LYS A 111 -3.55 20.34 -2.30
C LYS A 111 -2.34 19.86 -3.09
N LEU A 112 -1.56 18.92 -2.55
CA LEU A 112 -0.40 18.34 -3.23
C LEU A 112 -0.76 17.79 -4.61
N ILE A 113 -1.89 17.09 -4.72
CA ILE A 113 -2.37 16.51 -5.98
C ILE A 113 -2.85 17.62 -6.92
N LYS A 114 -3.70 18.51 -6.43
CA LYS A 114 -4.31 19.61 -7.21
C LYS A 114 -3.25 20.53 -7.82
N GLU A 115 -2.18 20.80 -7.09
CA GLU A 115 -1.09 21.68 -7.54
C GLU A 115 0.02 20.93 -8.29
N GLY A 116 -0.10 19.61 -8.46
CA GLY A 116 0.84 18.78 -9.23
C GLY A 116 2.15 18.45 -8.49
N TRP A 117 2.22 18.65 -7.18
CA TRP A 117 3.40 18.27 -6.36
C TRP A 117 3.51 16.74 -6.20
N SER A 118 2.39 16.04 -6.31
CA SER A 118 2.29 14.59 -6.18
C SER A 118 1.27 14.03 -7.17
N PRO A 119 1.46 12.81 -7.70
CA PRO A 119 0.36 12.07 -8.29
C PRO A 119 -0.65 11.66 -7.20
N TYR A 120 -1.84 11.24 -7.59
CA TYR A 120 -2.74 10.50 -6.71
C TYR A 120 -2.21 9.07 -6.55
N PHE A 121 -1.48 8.83 -5.46
CA PHE A 121 -0.70 7.62 -5.25
C PHE A 121 -1.53 6.48 -4.65
N ILE A 122 -2.06 5.62 -5.51
CA ILE A 122 -3.00 4.54 -5.14
C ILE A 122 -2.38 3.13 -5.08
N LYS A 123 -1.05 2.99 -5.05
CA LYS A 123 -0.34 1.68 -5.07
C LYS A 123 -0.87 0.69 -4.02
N TYR A 124 -1.41 1.18 -2.90
CA TYR A 124 -1.90 0.40 -1.76
C TYR A 124 -3.43 0.47 -1.59
N GLY A 125 -4.16 0.74 -2.67
CA GLY A 125 -5.63 0.89 -2.69
C GLY A 125 -6.05 2.35 -2.85
N SER A 126 -7.28 2.56 -3.30
CA SER A 126 -7.86 3.90 -3.43
C SER A 126 -8.20 4.48 -2.05
N SER A 127 -8.20 5.81 -1.92
CA SER A 127 -8.79 6.48 -0.75
C SER A 127 -10.27 6.10 -0.61
N ARG A 128 -10.71 5.82 0.60
CA ARG A 128 -12.11 5.55 0.93
C ARG A 128 -12.93 6.84 1.07
N LEU A 129 -12.26 7.93 1.44
CA LEU A 129 -12.91 9.22 1.71
C LEU A 129 -12.83 10.19 0.51
N TYR A 130 -11.72 10.19 -0.23
CA TYR A 130 -11.37 11.27 -1.15
C TYR A 130 -11.10 10.83 -2.59
N HIS A 131 -11.43 9.57 -2.95
CA HIS A 131 -11.07 9.01 -4.26
C HIS A 131 -11.47 9.90 -5.45
N GLN A 132 -12.74 10.31 -5.50
CA GLN A 132 -13.26 11.10 -6.61
C GLN A 132 -12.62 12.49 -6.65
N GLU A 133 -12.48 13.16 -5.51
CA GLU A 133 -11.88 14.49 -5.42
C GLU A 133 -10.42 14.49 -5.86
N MET A 134 -9.65 13.48 -5.41
CA MET A 134 -8.24 13.33 -5.78
C MET A 134 -8.05 12.96 -7.26
N MET A 135 -8.93 12.12 -7.83
CA MET A 135 -8.93 11.83 -9.27
C MET A 135 -9.18 13.08 -10.12
N LEU A 136 -10.16 13.89 -9.74
CA LEU A 136 -10.47 15.14 -10.44
C LEU A 136 -9.33 16.15 -10.31
N ALA A 137 -8.74 16.27 -9.11
CA ALA A 137 -7.59 17.14 -8.87
C ALA A 137 -6.36 16.74 -9.69
N GLU A 138 -6.06 15.44 -9.81
CA GLU A 138 -4.94 14.95 -10.61
C GLU A 138 -5.17 15.25 -12.10
N ALA A 139 -6.36 14.97 -12.62
CA ALA A 139 -6.72 15.27 -14.01
C ALA A 139 -6.58 16.77 -14.32
N GLU A 140 -7.01 17.65 -13.42
CA GLU A 140 -6.84 19.10 -13.57
C GLU A 140 -5.35 19.50 -13.57
N ALA A 141 -4.55 18.92 -12.67
CA ALA A 141 -3.11 19.20 -12.60
C ALA A 141 -2.37 18.75 -13.86
N GLN A 142 -2.74 17.60 -14.43
CA GLN A 142 -2.21 17.10 -15.70
C GLN A 142 -2.59 18.01 -16.88
N ALA A 143 -3.87 18.40 -16.99
CA ALA A 143 -4.35 19.25 -18.07
C ALA A 143 -3.63 20.60 -18.15
N HIS A 144 -3.19 21.11 -17.01
CA HIS A 144 -2.46 22.39 -16.92
C HIS A 144 -0.94 22.23 -16.83
N ASN A 145 -0.41 21.01 -17.01
CA ASN A 145 1.03 20.71 -16.89
C ASN A 145 1.63 21.29 -15.60
N ARG A 146 1.01 21.05 -14.44
CA ARG A 146 1.52 21.57 -13.16
C ARG A 146 2.69 20.73 -12.64
N MET A 147 3.77 21.37 -12.22
CA MET A 147 4.90 20.75 -11.49
C MET A 147 5.37 19.42 -12.08
N ILE A 148 5.10 18.26 -11.46
CA ILE A 148 5.58 16.95 -11.96
C ILE A 148 5.03 16.59 -13.36
N TRP A 149 3.93 17.23 -13.77
CA TRP A 149 3.33 17.08 -15.09
C TRP A 149 3.99 17.97 -16.15
N ASN A 150 4.77 18.97 -15.74
CA ASN A 150 5.58 19.76 -16.66
C ASN A 150 6.92 19.07 -16.90
N ARG A 151 7.22 18.76 -18.17
CA ARG A 151 8.51 18.17 -18.58
C ARG A 151 9.71 19.05 -18.23
N GLN A 152 9.54 20.37 -18.18
CA GLN A 152 10.60 21.32 -17.86
C GLN A 152 11.04 21.24 -16.39
N THR A 153 10.16 20.83 -15.46
CA THR A 153 10.47 20.79 -14.03
C THR A 153 11.68 19.91 -13.72
N ASN A 154 11.79 18.77 -14.41
CA ASN A 154 12.88 17.81 -14.24
C ASN A 154 13.80 17.74 -15.48
N GLU A 155 13.80 18.75 -16.37
CA GLU A 155 14.54 18.71 -17.65
C GLU A 155 16.05 18.46 -17.48
N SER A 156 16.62 18.84 -16.33
CA SER A 156 18.03 18.62 -15.98
C SER A 156 18.24 17.65 -14.82
N SER A 157 17.25 16.85 -14.46
CA SER A 157 17.36 15.83 -13.40
C SER A 157 16.78 14.50 -13.83
N ALA A 158 16.98 13.47 -13.01
CA ALA A 158 16.18 12.27 -13.13
C ALA A 158 14.69 12.61 -12.93
N PHE A 159 13.81 11.75 -13.44
CA PHE A 159 12.37 11.90 -13.34
C PHE A 159 11.72 10.54 -13.06
N ARG A 160 10.49 10.55 -12.55
CA ARG A 160 9.70 9.34 -12.41
C ARG A 160 8.84 9.08 -13.64
N ASN A 161 8.86 7.85 -14.13
CA ASN A 161 8.08 7.47 -15.30
C ASN A 161 6.62 7.18 -14.93
N TYR A 162 5.82 8.23 -14.77
CA TYR A 162 4.40 8.12 -14.43
C TYR A 162 3.58 7.37 -15.49
N THR A 163 4.00 7.40 -16.76
CA THR A 163 3.35 6.64 -17.84
C THR A 163 3.35 5.13 -17.58
N ILE A 164 4.40 4.60 -16.93
CA ILE A 164 4.48 3.18 -16.54
C ILE A 164 3.89 2.96 -15.14
N LEU A 165 4.20 3.86 -14.21
CA LEU A 165 3.85 3.69 -12.81
C LEU A 165 2.34 3.82 -12.55
N MET A 166 1.65 4.79 -13.17
CA MET A 166 0.23 5.04 -12.90
C MET A 166 -0.66 3.85 -13.31
N PRO A 167 -0.56 3.28 -14.53
CA PRO A 167 -1.35 2.09 -14.87
C PRO A 167 -1.08 0.91 -13.93
N TRP A 168 0.18 0.72 -13.54
CA TRP A 168 0.57 -0.32 -12.60
C TRP A 168 0.01 -0.09 -11.19
N TRP A 169 0.01 1.15 -10.69
CA TRP A 169 -0.64 1.51 -9.43
C TRP A 169 -2.14 1.32 -9.49
N SER A 170 -2.81 1.67 -10.60
CA SER A 170 -4.25 1.44 -10.80
C SER A 170 -4.61 -0.04 -10.78
N LEU A 171 -3.79 -0.90 -11.40
CA LEU A 171 -3.96 -2.35 -11.30
C LEU A 171 -3.85 -2.82 -9.85
N ARG A 172 -2.85 -2.34 -9.11
CA ARG A 172 -2.68 -2.74 -7.71
C ARG A 172 -3.82 -2.22 -6.83
N ALA A 173 -4.26 -1.00 -7.07
CA ALA A 173 -5.37 -0.38 -6.35
C ALA A 173 -6.65 -1.19 -6.50
N SER A 174 -6.99 -1.59 -7.74
CA SER A 174 -8.21 -2.38 -7.98
C SER A 174 -8.17 -3.73 -7.26
N ILE A 175 -7.01 -4.40 -7.20
CA ILE A 175 -6.87 -5.67 -6.48
C ILE A 175 -7.05 -5.48 -4.97
N VAL A 176 -6.48 -4.41 -4.41
CA VAL A 176 -6.66 -4.08 -2.99
C VAL A 176 -8.11 -3.72 -2.70
N ASP A 177 -8.77 -2.96 -3.58
CA ASP A 177 -10.16 -2.56 -3.41
C ASP A 177 -11.11 -3.75 -3.54
N ASP A 178 -10.82 -4.71 -4.41
CA ASP A 178 -11.52 -6.00 -4.50
C ASP A 178 -11.30 -6.84 -3.22
N PHE A 179 -10.08 -6.89 -2.68
CA PHE A 179 -9.83 -7.54 -1.39
C PHE A 179 -10.65 -6.89 -0.28
N ARG A 180 -10.68 -5.56 -0.21
CA ARG A 180 -11.46 -4.82 0.79
C ARG A 180 -12.97 -5.08 0.65
N ARG A 181 -13.47 -5.16 -0.58
CA ARG A 181 -14.90 -5.31 -0.88
C ARG A 181 -15.39 -6.76 -0.74
N TYR A 182 -14.60 -7.72 -1.20
CA TYR A 182 -15.01 -9.12 -1.30
C TYR A 182 -14.16 -10.04 -0.42
N GLY A 183 -12.84 -9.87 -0.41
CA GLY A 183 -11.93 -10.73 0.35
C GLY A 183 -12.15 -10.68 1.86
N GLN A 184 -12.05 -9.48 2.45
CA GLN A 184 -12.13 -9.29 3.90
C GLN A 184 -13.49 -9.74 4.48
N PRO A 185 -14.66 -9.40 3.88
CA PRO A 185 -15.95 -9.93 4.34
C PRO A 185 -16.07 -11.47 4.25
N ASN A 186 -15.35 -12.10 3.32
CA ASN A 186 -15.34 -13.55 3.14
C ASN A 186 -14.26 -14.27 3.98
N GLY A 187 -13.62 -13.57 4.93
CA GLY A 187 -12.68 -14.18 5.86
C GLY A 187 -11.25 -14.34 5.33
N VAL A 188 -10.92 -13.73 4.17
CA VAL A 188 -9.52 -13.62 3.74
C VAL A 188 -8.77 -12.71 4.70
N LEU A 189 -7.61 -13.16 5.17
CA LEU A 189 -6.82 -12.48 6.20
C LEU A 189 -5.75 -11.59 5.57
N SER A 190 -5.66 -10.34 6.02
CA SER A 190 -4.49 -9.51 5.73
C SER A 190 -3.37 -9.86 6.71
N VAL A 191 -2.17 -10.18 6.21
CA VAL A 191 -1.03 -10.55 7.08
C VAL A 191 -0.75 -9.48 8.14
N ARG A 192 -0.86 -8.20 7.76
CA ARG A 192 -0.62 -7.06 8.67
C ARG A 192 -1.75 -6.85 9.67
N LEU A 193 -3.00 -6.89 9.21
CA LEU A 193 -4.17 -6.49 10.02
C LEU A 193 -4.73 -7.65 10.87
N ASP A 194 -4.62 -8.87 10.37
CA ASP A 194 -5.19 -10.07 10.98
C ASP A 194 -4.11 -10.99 11.58
N TYR A 195 -2.91 -10.47 11.83
CA TYR A 195 -1.78 -11.25 12.35
C TYR A 195 -2.12 -12.11 13.59
N PRO A 196 -2.85 -11.60 14.61
CA PRO A 196 -3.26 -12.43 15.75
C PRO A 196 -4.12 -13.64 15.34
N LYS A 197 -5.02 -13.47 14.35
CA LYS A 197 -5.84 -14.58 13.84
C LYS A 197 -4.98 -15.61 13.11
N ILE A 198 -3.97 -15.15 12.35
CA ILE A 198 -3.02 -16.01 11.66
C ILE A 198 -2.21 -16.84 12.66
N LEU A 199 -1.73 -16.24 13.76
CA LEU A 199 -1.02 -16.97 14.81
C LEU A 199 -1.89 -18.05 15.46
N LEU A 200 -3.15 -17.72 15.78
CA LEU A 200 -4.10 -18.69 16.33
C LEU A 200 -4.37 -19.83 15.35
N ALA A 201 -4.53 -19.53 14.06
CA ALA A 201 -4.70 -20.53 13.01
C ALA A 201 -3.44 -21.42 12.86
N ALA A 202 -2.25 -20.83 12.94
CA ALA A 202 -0.97 -21.53 12.85
C ALA A 202 -0.75 -22.52 13.99
N MET A 203 -1.07 -22.10 15.22
CA MET A 203 -1.02 -22.97 16.41
C MET A 203 -1.97 -24.16 16.30
N LYS A 204 -3.11 -23.97 15.61
CA LYS A 204 -4.12 -25.01 15.36
C LYS A 204 -3.94 -25.75 14.04
N GLN A 205 -2.90 -25.41 13.26
CA GLN A 205 -2.64 -25.97 11.94
C GLN A 205 -3.84 -25.89 10.99
N GLN A 206 -4.54 -24.75 10.98
CA GLN A 206 -5.75 -24.54 10.19
C GLN A 206 -5.42 -24.13 8.75
N SER A 207 -6.31 -24.48 7.82
CA SER A 207 -6.28 -23.92 6.47
C SER A 207 -6.85 -22.52 6.48
N ILE A 208 -6.10 -21.56 5.94
CA ILE A 208 -6.50 -20.17 5.80
C ILE A 208 -6.26 -19.68 4.37
N THR A 209 -6.88 -18.57 4.02
CA THR A 209 -6.50 -17.76 2.86
C THR A 209 -5.97 -16.42 3.35
N ILE A 210 -4.77 -16.05 2.91
CA ILE A 210 -4.19 -14.73 3.15
C ILE A 210 -4.19 -13.90 1.87
N PHE A 211 -4.28 -12.58 2.02
CA PHE A 211 -4.00 -11.60 0.97
C PHE A 211 -2.64 -10.95 1.25
N CYS A 212 -1.71 -11.07 0.31
CA CYS A 212 -0.34 -10.61 0.49
C CYS A 212 0.27 -10.02 -0.78
N ASP A 213 1.30 -9.20 -0.62
CA ASP A 213 2.10 -8.63 -1.71
C ASP A 213 3.35 -9.48 -1.94
N LEU A 214 3.55 -9.92 -3.19
CA LEU A 214 4.74 -10.66 -3.64
C LEU A 214 5.62 -9.83 -4.59
N GLN A 215 5.50 -8.51 -4.57
CA GLN A 215 6.32 -7.61 -5.40
C GLN A 215 7.83 -7.94 -5.34
N GLU A 216 8.35 -8.28 -4.16
CA GLU A 216 9.77 -8.60 -3.93
C GLU A 216 10.17 -10.02 -4.37
N GLY A 217 9.20 -10.88 -4.68
CA GLY A 217 9.46 -12.27 -5.08
C GLY A 217 10.11 -13.11 -4.00
N ILE A 218 11.05 -13.97 -4.41
CA ILE A 218 11.79 -14.83 -3.48
C ILE A 218 12.83 -14.00 -2.74
N THR A 219 12.55 -13.71 -1.48
CA THR A 219 13.40 -12.86 -0.62
C THR A 219 14.65 -13.55 -0.08
N LYS A 220 14.68 -14.90 -0.03
CA LYS A 220 15.81 -15.66 0.49
C LYS A 220 15.83 -17.09 -0.08
N TRP A 221 17.02 -17.61 -0.31
CA TRP A 221 17.26 -19.02 -0.67
C TRP A 221 17.98 -19.76 0.46
N ILE A 222 17.61 -21.01 0.70
CA ILE A 222 18.28 -21.95 1.62
C ILE A 222 18.46 -23.27 0.88
N GLY A 223 19.70 -23.56 0.46
CA GLY A 223 19.97 -24.67 -0.46
C GLY A 223 19.09 -24.54 -1.70
N ASN A 224 18.39 -25.62 -2.06
CA ASN A 224 17.48 -25.65 -3.21
C ASN A 224 16.08 -25.10 -2.92
N SER A 225 15.82 -24.49 -1.75
CA SER A 225 14.47 -24.05 -1.33
C SER A 225 14.36 -22.54 -1.22
N GLY A 226 13.19 -22.00 -1.54
CA GLY A 226 12.89 -20.56 -1.56
C GLY A 226 12.03 -20.12 -0.39
N ILE A 227 12.29 -18.91 0.11
CA ILE A 227 11.49 -18.24 1.15
C ILE A 227 11.01 -16.88 0.64
N ILE A 228 9.73 -16.60 0.86
CA ILE A 228 9.16 -15.26 0.77
C ILE A 228 8.77 -14.82 2.17
N HIS A 229 9.27 -13.66 2.59
CA HIS A 229 8.78 -12.99 3.79
C HIS A 229 7.70 -11.99 3.37
N THR A 230 6.49 -12.14 3.90
CA THR A 230 5.40 -11.19 3.70
C THR A 230 4.90 -10.63 5.04
N GLY A 231 4.25 -9.46 4.98
CA GLY A 231 3.88 -8.68 6.17
C GLY A 231 4.96 -7.67 6.59
N THR A 232 4.92 -7.23 7.84
CA THR A 232 5.89 -6.28 8.42
C THR A 232 6.98 -7.02 9.20
N LYS A 233 8.03 -6.31 9.65
CA LYS A 233 9.12 -6.90 10.44
C LYS A 233 8.62 -7.56 11.73
N ASP A 234 7.63 -6.97 12.39
CA ASP A 234 6.97 -7.43 13.61
C ASP A 234 5.80 -8.40 13.34
N ARG A 235 5.15 -8.30 12.19
CA ARG A 235 4.01 -9.15 11.78
C ARG A 235 4.34 -9.87 10.48
N SER A 236 5.30 -10.80 10.56
CA SER A 236 5.80 -11.54 9.39
C SER A 236 5.21 -12.94 9.29
N LEU A 237 4.85 -13.35 8.08
CA LEU A 237 4.51 -14.72 7.70
C LEU A 237 5.48 -15.19 6.61
N LYS A 238 5.91 -16.45 6.71
CA LYS A 238 6.80 -17.07 5.72
C LYS A 238 6.00 -17.89 4.71
N LEU A 239 6.36 -17.79 3.45
CA LEU A 239 5.95 -18.74 2.43
C LEU A 239 7.17 -19.56 2.06
N TRP A 240 7.12 -20.86 2.35
CA TRP A 240 8.21 -21.79 2.10
C TRP A 240 7.95 -22.58 0.82
N ILE A 241 8.92 -22.61 -0.08
CA ILE A 241 8.86 -23.41 -1.30
C ILE A 241 10.00 -24.43 -1.21
N PRO A 242 9.72 -25.69 -0.85
CA PRO A 242 10.74 -26.73 -0.86
C PRO A 242 11.21 -26.96 -2.30
N GLU A 243 12.47 -27.38 -2.50
CA GLU A 243 12.98 -27.85 -3.82
C GLU A 243 12.59 -26.94 -5.02
N ALA A 244 12.80 -25.65 -4.84
CA ALA A 244 12.35 -24.54 -5.66
C ALA A 244 13.25 -24.19 -6.86
N SER A 245 14.55 -24.51 -6.84
CA SER A 245 15.51 -24.19 -7.92
C SER A 245 15.79 -25.40 -8.82
N ASP A 246 14.88 -25.65 -9.77
CA ASP A 246 15.00 -26.66 -10.86
C ASP A 246 14.41 -28.06 -10.61
N ASN A 247 13.64 -28.22 -9.54
CA ASN A 247 12.97 -29.49 -9.20
C ASN A 247 11.44 -29.36 -9.25
N LYS A 248 10.76 -30.29 -8.57
CA LYS A 248 9.30 -30.47 -8.53
C LYS A 248 8.48 -29.18 -8.37
N TYR A 249 8.98 -28.19 -7.62
CA TYR A 249 8.23 -26.96 -7.30
C TYR A 249 8.76 -25.71 -8.01
N ALA A 250 9.70 -25.84 -8.95
CA ALA A 250 10.16 -24.74 -9.80
C ALA A 250 9.04 -23.98 -10.53
N PRO A 251 7.94 -24.62 -11.00
CA PRO A 251 6.82 -23.89 -11.60
C PRO A 251 6.19 -22.83 -10.68
N ILE A 252 6.19 -23.03 -9.36
CA ILE A 252 5.67 -22.05 -8.38
C ILE A 252 6.56 -20.79 -8.41
N VAL A 253 7.88 -20.98 -8.40
CA VAL A 253 8.86 -19.88 -8.51
C VAL A 253 8.69 -19.13 -9.83
N HIS A 254 8.55 -19.86 -10.94
CA HIS A 254 8.33 -19.25 -12.26
C HIS A 254 7.05 -18.41 -12.29
N LEU A 255 5.95 -18.91 -11.72
CA LEU A 255 4.70 -18.15 -11.62
C LEU A 255 4.92 -16.87 -10.80
N ILE A 256 5.57 -16.97 -9.64
CA ILE A 256 5.86 -15.81 -8.80
C ILE A 256 6.65 -14.75 -9.56
N ASN A 257 7.80 -15.14 -10.11
CA ASN A 257 8.72 -14.23 -10.79
C ASN A 257 8.15 -13.62 -12.07
N LYS A 258 7.26 -14.32 -12.79
CA LYS A 258 6.67 -13.78 -14.02
C LYS A 258 5.42 -12.94 -13.77
N ARG A 259 4.65 -13.28 -12.73
CA ARG A 259 3.31 -12.69 -12.52
C ARG A 259 3.28 -11.64 -11.43
N TYR A 260 3.93 -11.88 -10.30
CA TYR A 260 3.71 -11.07 -9.09
C TYR A 260 4.87 -10.13 -8.77
N THR A 261 6.09 -10.36 -9.26
CA THR A 261 7.25 -9.55 -8.88
C THR A 261 7.39 -8.24 -9.66
N GLY A 262 8.17 -7.29 -9.13
CA GLY A 262 8.52 -6.05 -9.80
C GLY A 262 7.31 -5.19 -10.15
N LEU A 263 7.18 -4.82 -11.43
CA LEU A 263 6.00 -4.11 -11.98
C LEU A 263 4.90 -5.09 -12.46
N GLY A 264 4.96 -6.34 -12.03
CA GLY A 264 3.88 -7.31 -12.18
C GLY A 264 2.70 -7.02 -11.25
N ARG A 265 1.81 -8.00 -11.12
CA ARG A 265 0.57 -7.88 -10.35
C ARG A 265 0.78 -7.56 -8.86
N GLY A 266 1.86 -8.03 -8.25
CA GLY A 266 2.14 -7.86 -6.81
C GLY A 266 1.25 -8.70 -5.92
N TYR A 267 0.00 -8.26 -5.75
CA TYR A 267 -0.94 -8.86 -4.81
C TYR A 267 -1.52 -10.19 -5.29
N VAL A 268 -1.69 -11.12 -4.35
CA VAL A 268 -2.17 -12.48 -4.58
C VAL A 268 -2.91 -13.00 -3.34
N TYR A 269 -3.85 -13.91 -3.56
CA TYR A 269 -4.46 -14.72 -2.52
C TYR A 269 -3.69 -16.03 -2.38
N ILE A 270 -3.26 -16.36 -1.17
CA ILE A 270 -2.57 -17.62 -0.87
C ILE A 270 -3.41 -18.46 0.08
N SER A 271 -3.78 -19.65 -0.36
CA SER A 271 -4.54 -20.62 0.44
C SER A 271 -3.67 -21.80 0.82
N GLY A 272 -3.73 -22.22 2.08
CA GLY A 272 -2.99 -23.38 2.56
C GLY A 272 -3.10 -23.55 4.05
N GLN A 273 -2.62 -24.69 4.52
CA GLN A 273 -2.43 -24.92 5.95
C GLN A 273 -1.30 -24.01 6.44
N VAL A 274 -1.60 -23.22 7.47
CA VAL A 274 -0.59 -22.43 8.17
C VAL A 274 -0.10 -23.20 9.39
N THR A 275 1.20 -23.24 9.64
CA THR A 275 1.81 -23.89 10.80
C THR A 275 2.76 -22.94 11.52
N MET A 276 3.10 -23.25 12.77
CA MET A 276 4.19 -22.57 13.47
C MET A 276 5.52 -23.23 13.12
N TYR A 277 6.42 -22.47 12.51
CA TYR A 277 7.81 -22.87 12.34
C TYR A 277 8.72 -21.98 13.20
N ARG A 278 9.23 -22.56 14.29
CA ARG A 278 9.86 -21.82 15.39
C ARG A 278 8.88 -20.80 15.95
N ASP A 279 9.21 -19.52 15.88
CA ASP A 279 8.47 -18.38 16.42
C ASP A 279 7.56 -17.68 15.40
N LYS A 280 7.46 -18.19 14.16
CA LYS A 280 6.74 -17.52 13.07
C LYS A 280 5.75 -18.43 12.35
N PRO A 281 4.61 -17.89 11.89
CA PRO A 281 3.68 -18.62 11.04
C PRO A 281 4.28 -18.82 9.64
N GLU A 282 4.03 -20.00 9.07
CA GLU A 282 4.53 -20.42 7.77
C GLU A 282 3.45 -21.16 6.97
N ILE A 283 3.38 -20.91 5.66
CA ILE A 283 2.61 -21.71 4.71
C ILE A 283 3.60 -22.33 3.73
N THR A 284 3.56 -23.65 3.61
CA THR A 284 4.34 -24.37 2.60
C THR A 284 3.58 -24.37 1.26
N LEU A 285 4.26 -23.96 0.19
CA LEU A 285 3.74 -23.91 -1.18
C LEU A 285 4.24 -25.11 -1.97
N THR A 286 3.34 -26.05 -2.26
CA THR A 286 3.60 -27.28 -3.03
C THR A 286 2.68 -27.44 -4.23
N HIS A 287 1.65 -26.60 -4.37
CA HIS A 287 0.71 -26.64 -5.49
C HIS A 287 0.43 -25.24 -6.04
N LEU A 288 0.34 -25.13 -7.38
CA LEU A 288 0.02 -23.84 -8.04
C LEU A 288 -1.34 -23.29 -7.63
N GLN A 289 -2.30 -24.17 -7.32
CA GLN A 289 -3.66 -23.82 -6.90
C GLN A 289 -3.70 -23.10 -5.54
N GLN A 290 -2.60 -23.10 -4.79
CA GLN A 290 -2.50 -22.30 -3.58
C GLN A 290 -2.44 -20.80 -3.89
N LEU A 291 -2.02 -20.41 -5.09
CA LEU A 291 -1.95 -19.02 -5.53
C LEU A 291 -3.15 -18.70 -6.42
N SER A 292 -3.90 -17.65 -6.08
CA SER A 292 -5.05 -17.19 -6.86
C SER A 292 -5.02 -15.68 -7.04
N ASP A 293 -5.37 -15.23 -8.25
CA ASP A 293 -5.57 -13.80 -8.54
C ASP A 293 -6.90 -13.27 -8.01
N PHE A 294 -7.86 -14.16 -7.81
CA PHE A 294 -9.22 -13.85 -7.39
C PHE A 294 -9.44 -14.34 -5.97
N CYS A 295 -10.31 -13.63 -5.23
CA CYS A 295 -10.77 -14.11 -3.94
C CYS A 295 -11.32 -15.53 -4.09
N PRO A 296 -10.80 -16.52 -3.35
CA PRO A 296 -11.35 -17.87 -3.37
C PRO A 296 -12.84 -17.84 -2.96
N VAL A 297 -13.64 -18.66 -3.62
CA VAL A 297 -15.05 -18.84 -3.26
C VAL A 297 -15.10 -19.79 -2.06
N PHE A 298 -15.55 -19.31 -0.90
CA PHE A 298 -15.72 -20.15 0.28
C PHE A 298 -17.10 -20.84 0.21
N PRO A 299 -17.18 -22.18 0.24
CA PRO A 299 -18.46 -22.87 0.33
C PRO A 299 -19.13 -22.50 1.66
N GLY A 300 -20.17 -21.67 1.62
CA GLY A 300 -20.92 -21.23 2.81
C GLY A 300 -21.20 -19.72 2.88
N ALA A 301 -20.51 -18.89 2.10
CA ALA A 301 -20.89 -17.49 1.94
C ALA A 301 -22.01 -17.41 0.89
N SER A 302 -23.24 -17.11 1.32
CA SER A 302 -24.35 -16.88 0.40
C SER A 302 -24.03 -15.71 -0.53
N SER A 303 -23.69 -16.01 -1.78
CA SER A 303 -23.51 -15.03 -2.83
C SER A 303 -24.88 -14.51 -3.29
N THR A 304 -25.47 -13.57 -2.56
CA THR A 304 -26.48 -12.70 -3.16
C THR A 304 -25.73 -11.57 -3.85
N ASN A 305 -25.72 -11.61 -5.19
CA ASN A 305 -25.17 -10.61 -6.13
C ASN A 305 -23.75 -10.86 -6.68
N SER A 306 -23.55 -12.00 -7.34
CA SER A 306 -22.64 -12.05 -8.49
C SER A 306 -23.49 -11.99 -9.77
N PRO A 307 -23.28 -11.03 -10.69
CA PRO A 307 -23.89 -11.11 -12.01
C PRO A 307 -23.30 -12.33 -12.71
N ALA A 308 -24.16 -13.30 -13.05
CA ALA A 308 -23.76 -14.40 -13.92
C ALA A 308 -23.36 -13.81 -15.28
N LEU A 309 -22.07 -13.87 -15.61
CA LEU A 309 -21.61 -13.64 -16.97
C LEU A 309 -22.04 -14.83 -17.83
N THR A 310 -23.23 -14.72 -18.41
CA THR A 310 -23.63 -15.58 -19.52
C THR A 310 -22.84 -15.17 -20.76
N TYR A 311 -21.83 -15.97 -21.09
CA TYR A 311 -21.22 -15.92 -22.42
C TYR A 311 -22.24 -16.45 -23.42
N ASN A 312 -22.91 -15.54 -24.14
CA ASN A 312 -23.67 -15.89 -25.32
C ASN A 312 -22.68 -16.26 -26.44
N ASN A 313 -22.44 -17.56 -26.59
CA ASN A 313 -21.90 -18.13 -27.82
C ASN A 313 -22.94 -17.98 -28.92
N THR A 314 -22.88 -16.86 -29.65
CA THR A 314 -23.48 -16.78 -30.99
C THR A 314 -22.36 -16.80 -32.00
N GLN A 315 -22.10 -18.00 -32.51
CA GLN A 315 -21.53 -18.18 -33.84
C GLN A 315 -22.50 -17.59 -34.87
N LYS A 316 -22.00 -16.65 -35.68
CA LYS A 316 -22.22 -16.55 -37.13
C LYS A 316 -21.20 -15.57 -37.70
#